data_AF-A0A834TBF2-F1
#
_entry.id   AF-A0A834TBF2-F1
#
_cell.length_a   1.000
_cell.length_b   1.000
_cell.length_c   1.000
_cell.angle_alpha   90.00
_cell.angle_beta   90.00
_cell.angle_gamma   90.00
#
_symmetry.space_group_name_H-M   'P 1'
#
loop_
_entity.id
_entity.type
_entity.pdbx_description
1 polymer ?
#
loop_
_entity_poly.entity_id
_entity_poly.type
_entity_poly.pdbx_seq_one_letter_code
_entity_poly.pdbx_strand_id
1 'polypeptide(L)'
;MSDDEGCTDQYGVLLYYKYTQIPHLDDLLTFYESNCSSLALLGRVRLSSHGVNVTFGGNLSSLERHIEAVKANSLFEGTDFKLATCHRPLNDKIAQECGFTSLSVRIVKELVTLCSHPLLKPPEITNAGRHLSALEFHSVLQNAEKEIPGNGLVLLDARNLYETRIGKFHAPNVQTLDPQVRQYSDLPSWIDGNHDQLKGKQILMYCTGGIRCEMASAYIRSKGSGFENVFQLFGGIQRYMEQFPDGGFFKGKNFVFDHRISVGSSDANVMGTCLICGCSCDDYSSRCRCTYCRMLVLVCSTCQNEAALYVCELCQNQGKAVRSMKLTEMGESETLLPDVELRNGCSDTIFSPQMSQGHDVRSSKKLRILCLHGFRQNASSFKGRTASLAKKLKKIADLIFIDAPHELPYIYQHPLSEHLVNCVSSPFPPSPPPPSENCKKKFAWFMAPNFDGGTRTDWKVADSPFDPLQYQQQTDGYDISLAHLKAVFSQKGPFDGILGFSQGAAMAALVSAQQEKLKGEMDFRFVILCSGFVVHVKEMDCGVIKCPSLHIFGDDDHGKDRQIANQASKELASLYDGGCSVIVEHDCGHIIPTRSPYIDEIKDFLNRFL
;
A
#
# COMPACT_ATOMS: atom_id res chain seq x y z
N MET A 1 40.62 20.97 -7.87
CA MET A 1 39.53 21.36 -8.79
C MET A 1 39.40 20.28 -9.82
N SER A 2 38.52 19.34 -9.51
CA SER A 2 37.90 18.37 -10.41
C SER A 2 36.68 17.95 -9.61
N ASP A 3 35.61 18.72 -9.82
CA ASP A 3 34.35 18.59 -9.10
C ASP A 3 33.75 17.22 -9.41
N ASP A 4 33.55 16.45 -8.34
CA ASP A 4 32.87 15.17 -8.34
C ASP A 4 31.38 15.44 -8.53
N GLU A 5 30.86 15.18 -9.74
CA GLU A 5 29.44 15.27 -10.05
C GLU A 5 28.69 14.25 -9.17
N GLY A 6 28.08 14.75 -8.09
CA GLY A 6 27.34 13.96 -7.12
C GLY A 6 26.11 13.29 -7.73
N CYS A 7 26.27 12.02 -8.15
CA CYS A 7 25.16 11.12 -8.46
C CYS A 7 24.31 10.93 -7.18
N THR A 8 23.16 11.59 -7.10
CA THR A 8 22.19 11.40 -6.01
C THR A 8 21.58 10.00 -6.11
N ASP A 9 22.23 9.03 -5.46
CA ASP A 9 21.86 7.62 -5.50
C ASP A 9 20.50 7.35 -4.81
N GLN A 10 19.48 7.09 -5.63
CA GLN A 10 18.16 6.65 -5.17
C GLN A 10 18.27 5.31 -4.42
N TYR A 11 17.60 5.15 -3.28
CA TYR A 11 17.62 3.89 -2.52
C TYR A 11 16.49 2.94 -2.97
N GLY A 12 16.72 1.64 -2.82
CA GLY A 12 15.76 0.61 -3.21
C GLY A 12 15.84 -0.63 -2.33
N VAL A 13 14.86 -1.50 -2.50
CA VAL A 13 14.83 -2.85 -1.97
C VAL A 13 14.63 -3.82 -3.13
N LEU A 14 15.43 -4.89 -3.14
CA LEU A 14 15.36 -5.97 -4.11
C LEU A 14 15.00 -7.27 -3.38
N LEU A 15 13.96 -7.95 -3.86
CA LEU A 15 13.54 -9.28 -3.41
C LEU A 15 13.52 -10.23 -4.60
N TYR A 16 14.12 -11.41 -4.45
CA TYR A 16 13.91 -12.51 -5.39
C TYR A 16 14.26 -13.85 -4.75
N TYR A 17 13.79 -14.92 -5.37
CA TYR A 17 14.20 -16.27 -5.05
C TYR A 17 14.24 -17.09 -6.33
N LYS A 18 15.02 -18.16 -6.31
CA LYS A 18 15.05 -19.16 -7.37
C LYS A 18 15.27 -20.52 -6.73
N TYR A 19 14.33 -21.44 -6.95
CA TYR A 19 14.59 -22.85 -6.71
C TYR A 19 15.25 -23.43 -7.96
N THR A 20 16.44 -23.98 -7.79
CA THR A 20 17.22 -24.64 -8.83
C THR A 20 18.33 -25.45 -8.17
N GLN A 21 18.75 -26.56 -8.79
CA GLN A 21 19.83 -27.36 -8.23
C GLN A 21 21.15 -26.60 -8.33
N ILE A 22 21.80 -26.33 -7.20
CA ILE A 22 23.08 -25.63 -7.16
C ILE A 22 24.21 -26.66 -7.09
N PRO A 23 25.02 -26.82 -8.17
CA PRO A 23 26.07 -27.83 -8.22
C PRO A 23 27.25 -27.51 -7.29
N HIS A 24 27.64 -26.23 -7.21
CA HIS A 24 28.79 -25.76 -6.42
C HIS A 24 28.34 -24.61 -5.49
N LEU A 25 28.02 -24.96 -4.24
CA LEU A 25 27.52 -24.00 -3.26
C LEU A 25 28.56 -22.97 -2.84
N ASP A 26 29.82 -23.37 -2.71
CA ASP A 26 30.92 -22.50 -2.27
C ASP A 26 31.24 -21.41 -3.31
N ASP A 27 31.15 -21.75 -4.60
CA ASP A 27 31.30 -20.77 -5.69
C ASP A 27 30.18 -19.74 -5.65
N LEU A 28 28.94 -20.18 -5.39
CA LEU A 28 27.81 -19.28 -5.29
C LEU A 28 27.87 -18.40 -4.04
N LEU A 29 28.35 -18.95 -2.92
CA LEU A 29 28.64 -18.19 -1.70
C LEU A 29 29.66 -17.08 -1.99
N THR A 30 30.78 -17.43 -2.62
CA THR A 30 31.85 -16.50 -3.00
C THR A 30 31.32 -15.41 -3.95
N PHE A 31 30.49 -15.79 -4.93
CA PHE A 31 29.84 -14.85 -5.83
C PHE A 31 29.01 -13.81 -5.08
N TYR A 32 28.12 -14.24 -4.18
CA TYR A 32 27.25 -13.32 -3.44
C TYR A 32 28.04 -12.46 -2.46
N GLU A 33 29.01 -13.00 -1.75
CA GLU A 33 29.85 -12.23 -0.82
C GLU A 33 30.65 -11.14 -1.56
N SER A 34 31.30 -11.49 -2.67
CA SER A 34 32.10 -10.55 -3.47
C SER A 34 31.24 -9.50 -4.18
N ASN A 35 30.18 -9.94 -4.88
CA ASN A 35 29.34 -9.05 -5.65
C ASN A 35 28.57 -8.08 -4.74
N CYS A 36 27.96 -8.56 -3.64
CA CYS A 36 27.22 -7.68 -2.75
C CYS A 36 28.14 -6.73 -1.97
N SER A 37 29.33 -7.16 -1.56
CA SER A 37 30.29 -6.30 -0.86
C SER A 37 30.83 -5.20 -1.77
N SER A 38 31.19 -5.52 -3.02
CA SER A 38 31.67 -4.53 -3.99
C SER A 38 30.61 -3.51 -4.40
N LEU A 39 29.33 -3.87 -4.31
CA LEU A 39 28.18 -3.00 -4.59
C LEU A 39 27.63 -2.27 -3.35
N ALA A 40 28.26 -2.47 -2.18
CA ALA A 40 27.81 -1.95 -0.89
C ALA A 40 26.34 -2.29 -0.55
N LEU A 41 25.89 -3.48 -0.94
CA LEU A 41 24.52 -3.95 -0.66
C LEU A 41 24.42 -4.51 0.77
N LEU A 42 23.32 -4.17 1.44
CA LEU A 42 22.98 -4.66 2.78
C LEU A 42 21.78 -5.59 2.69
N GLY A 43 21.62 -6.53 3.62
CA GLY A 43 20.50 -7.45 3.59
C GLY A 43 20.91 -8.90 3.79
N ARG A 44 20.10 -9.81 3.27
CA ARG A 44 20.20 -11.25 3.55
C ARG A 44 20.17 -12.06 2.27
N VAL A 45 21.10 -13.00 2.19
CA VAL A 45 21.15 -14.05 1.18
C VAL A 45 21.12 -15.39 1.90
N ARG A 46 20.19 -16.25 1.51
CA ARG A 46 20.11 -17.64 1.95
C ARG A 46 20.39 -18.53 0.76
N LEU A 47 21.41 -19.37 0.88
CA LEU A 47 21.84 -20.31 -0.15
C LEU A 47 21.56 -21.72 0.32
N SER A 48 21.04 -22.57 -0.56
CA SER A 48 20.96 -24.01 -0.31
C SER A 48 21.30 -24.77 -1.59
N SER A 49 21.49 -26.09 -1.47
CA SER A 49 21.66 -26.96 -2.64
C SER A 49 20.48 -26.90 -3.61
N HIS A 50 19.35 -26.33 -3.18
CA HIS A 50 18.11 -26.21 -3.94
C HIS A 50 17.80 -24.77 -4.37
N GLY A 51 18.72 -23.81 -4.18
CA GLY A 51 18.62 -22.49 -4.79
C GLY A 51 19.02 -21.33 -3.89
N VAL A 52 18.35 -20.19 -4.08
CA VAL A 52 18.63 -18.94 -3.37
C VAL A 52 17.36 -18.18 -2.98
N ASN A 53 17.42 -17.48 -1.84
CA ASN A 53 16.43 -16.49 -1.41
C ASN A 53 17.15 -15.22 -0.96
N VAL A 54 16.82 -14.09 -1.57
CA VAL A 54 17.55 -12.83 -1.44
C VAL A 54 16.62 -11.69 -1.07
N THR A 55 17.09 -10.86 -0.13
CA THR A 55 16.49 -9.55 0.14
C THR A 55 17.60 -8.54 0.39
N PHE A 56 17.73 -7.55 -0.49
CA PHE A 56 18.71 -6.47 -0.39
C PHE A 56 18.07 -5.11 -0.20
N GLY A 57 18.80 -4.22 0.45
CA GLY A 57 18.63 -2.78 0.40
C GLY A 57 19.94 -2.15 -0.05
N GLY A 58 19.85 -1.09 -0.84
CA GLY A 58 21.03 -0.38 -1.34
C GLY A 58 20.66 0.70 -2.33
N ASN A 59 21.68 1.33 -2.91
CA ASN A 59 21.50 2.25 -4.02
C ASN A 59 20.93 1.50 -5.23
N LEU A 60 20.02 2.15 -5.96
CA LEU A 60 19.25 1.54 -7.04
C LEU A 60 20.18 1.07 -8.17
N SER A 61 21.17 1.89 -8.52
CA SER A 61 22.24 1.57 -9.47
C SER A 61 23.05 0.33 -9.05
N SER A 62 23.30 0.14 -7.76
CA SER A 62 23.94 -1.06 -7.22
C SER A 62 23.03 -2.28 -7.30
N LEU A 63 21.73 -2.11 -7.02
CA LEU A 63 20.75 -3.20 -7.13
C LEU A 63 20.58 -3.64 -8.59
N GLU A 64 20.57 -2.72 -9.54
CA GLU A 64 20.48 -3.00 -10.98
C GLU A 64 21.72 -3.74 -11.47
N ARG A 65 22.93 -3.28 -11.12
CA ARG A 65 24.18 -4.00 -11.41
C ARG A 65 24.22 -5.40 -10.82
N HIS A 66 23.67 -5.57 -9.62
CA HIS A 66 23.52 -6.89 -9.01
C HIS A 66 22.57 -7.79 -9.83
N ILE A 67 21.41 -7.27 -10.26
CA ILE A 67 20.46 -8.01 -11.10
C ILE A 67 21.14 -8.46 -12.41
N GLU A 68 21.90 -7.58 -13.07
CA GLU A 68 22.65 -7.92 -14.29
C GLU A 68 23.66 -9.04 -14.04
N ALA A 69 24.43 -8.96 -12.96
CA ALA A 69 25.40 -9.99 -12.59
C ALA A 69 24.74 -11.36 -12.33
N VAL A 70 23.56 -11.37 -11.69
CA VAL A 70 22.80 -12.61 -11.47
C VAL A 70 22.20 -13.14 -12.77
N LYS A 71 21.66 -12.27 -13.63
CA LYS A 71 21.10 -12.65 -14.95
C LYS A 71 22.14 -13.23 -15.89
N ALA A 72 23.41 -12.83 -15.77
CA ALA A 72 24.51 -13.39 -16.56
C ALA A 72 24.81 -14.87 -16.23
N ASN A 73 24.31 -15.38 -15.10
CA ASN A 73 24.45 -16.77 -14.71
C ASN A 73 23.19 -17.57 -15.10
N SER A 74 23.35 -18.55 -15.99
CA SER A 74 22.25 -19.38 -16.50
C SER A 74 21.46 -20.15 -15.44
N LEU A 75 22.05 -20.40 -14.26
CA LEU A 75 21.33 -21.01 -13.13
C LEU A 75 20.11 -20.16 -12.68
N PHE A 76 20.17 -18.85 -12.90
CA PHE A 76 19.16 -17.89 -12.48
C PHE A 76 18.31 -17.34 -13.64
N GLU A 77 18.33 -18.00 -14.79
CA GLU A 77 17.46 -17.65 -15.91
C GLU A 77 15.97 -17.68 -15.49
N GLY A 78 15.20 -16.69 -15.97
CA GLY A 78 13.78 -16.54 -15.63
C GLY A 78 13.49 -16.19 -14.16
N THR A 79 14.48 -15.71 -13.41
CA THR A 79 14.27 -15.25 -12.03
C THR A 79 13.39 -14.01 -12.00
N ASP A 80 12.36 -14.04 -11.14
CA ASP A 80 11.44 -12.92 -10.93
C ASP A 80 12.01 -11.90 -9.94
N PHE A 81 12.75 -10.91 -10.45
CA PHE A 81 13.34 -9.83 -9.65
C PHE A 81 12.31 -8.75 -9.30
N LYS A 82 12.04 -8.59 -8.00
CA LYS A 82 11.11 -7.60 -7.47
C LYS A 82 11.89 -6.43 -6.90
N LEU A 83 12.17 -5.44 -7.77
CA LEU A 83 12.85 -4.20 -7.41
C LEU A 83 11.83 -3.12 -7.08
N ALA A 84 12.01 -2.45 -5.95
CA ALA A 84 11.15 -1.35 -5.54
C ALA A 84 11.96 -0.19 -4.96
N THR A 85 11.61 1.02 -5.36
CA THR A 85 12.20 2.24 -4.80
C THR A 85 11.62 2.55 -3.43
N CYS A 86 12.46 3.06 -2.54
CA CYS A 86 12.08 3.42 -1.18
C CYS A 86 13.11 4.36 -0.54
N HIS A 87 12.74 4.97 0.58
CA HIS A 87 13.69 5.76 1.37
C HIS A 87 14.69 4.86 2.10
N ARG A 88 15.78 5.43 2.60
CA ARG A 88 16.66 4.71 3.54
C ARG A 88 15.90 4.34 4.82
N PRO A 89 16.32 3.29 5.55
CA PRO A 89 15.71 2.94 6.83
C PRO A 89 15.62 4.16 7.77
N LEU A 90 14.45 4.35 8.38
CA LEU A 90 14.13 5.52 9.23
C LEU A 90 15.05 5.64 10.46
N ASN A 91 15.59 4.52 10.96
CA ASN A 91 16.56 4.48 12.05
C ASN A 91 17.28 3.12 12.09
N ASP A 92 18.36 3.06 12.88
CA ASP A 92 19.18 1.86 13.06
C ASP A 92 18.40 0.67 13.62
N LYS A 93 17.38 0.89 14.45
CA LYS A 93 16.54 -0.18 15.00
C LYS A 93 15.73 -0.88 13.91
N ILE A 94 15.10 -0.14 13.01
CA ILE A 94 14.35 -0.70 11.87
C ILE A 94 15.32 -1.36 10.88
N ALA A 95 16.46 -0.72 10.60
CA ALA A 95 17.51 -1.32 9.78
C ALA A 95 17.98 -2.66 10.36
N GLN A 96 18.21 -2.73 11.67
CA GLN A 96 18.70 -3.92 12.37
C GLN A 96 17.64 -5.03 12.37
N GLU A 97 16.38 -4.70 12.68
CA GLU A 97 15.29 -5.68 12.70
C GLU A 97 14.94 -6.22 11.30
N CYS A 98 15.10 -5.41 10.24
CA CYS A 98 14.91 -5.85 8.86
C CYS A 98 16.14 -6.60 8.30
N GLY A 99 17.26 -6.58 9.02
CA GLY A 99 18.52 -7.22 8.62
C GLY A 99 19.27 -6.45 7.53
N PHE A 100 19.10 -5.13 7.46
CA PHE A 100 19.80 -4.23 6.54
C PHE A 100 20.90 -3.40 7.21
N THR A 101 21.32 -3.72 8.43
CA THR A 101 22.52 -3.09 9.04
C THR A 101 23.82 -3.67 8.52
N SER A 102 23.78 -4.88 7.98
CA SER A 102 24.95 -5.57 7.42
C SER A 102 24.50 -6.54 6.33
N LEU A 103 25.44 -6.94 5.48
CA LEU A 103 25.25 -8.08 4.60
C LEU A 103 25.33 -9.39 5.43
N SER A 104 24.40 -10.31 5.21
CA SER A 104 24.42 -11.65 5.79
C SER A 104 24.17 -12.69 4.69
N VAL A 105 25.23 -13.32 4.21
CA VAL A 105 25.17 -14.48 3.30
C VAL A 105 25.31 -15.75 4.13
N ARG A 106 24.35 -16.68 4.02
CA ARG A 106 24.36 -17.91 4.82
C ARG A 106 23.94 -19.10 3.99
N ILE A 107 24.70 -20.20 4.13
CA ILE A 107 24.25 -21.52 3.69
C ILE A 107 23.23 -22.04 4.70
N VAL A 108 22.08 -22.47 4.19
CA VAL A 108 20.95 -23.00 4.94
C VAL A 108 20.50 -24.34 4.34
N LYS A 109 19.90 -25.19 5.17
CA LYS A 109 19.29 -26.44 4.69
C LYS A 109 18.08 -26.17 3.79
N GLU A 110 17.25 -25.21 4.20
CA GLU A 110 16.03 -24.82 3.51
C GLU A 110 16.02 -23.29 3.34
N LEU A 111 15.67 -22.81 2.15
CA LEU A 111 15.58 -21.37 1.86
C LEU A 111 14.55 -20.68 2.77
N VAL A 112 13.45 -21.40 3.04
CA VAL A 112 12.44 -21.08 4.04
C VAL A 112 12.10 -22.37 4.79
N THR A 113 12.22 -22.35 6.11
CA THR A 113 12.05 -23.55 6.94
C THR A 113 10.60 -24.02 6.96
N LEU A 114 10.30 -25.14 6.29
CA LEU A 114 8.93 -25.67 6.16
C LEU A 114 8.45 -26.34 7.45
N CYS A 115 9.32 -27.08 8.14
CA CYS A 115 8.98 -27.80 9.36
C CYS A 115 10.01 -27.54 10.45
N SER A 116 9.56 -27.39 11.71
CA SER A 116 10.45 -27.29 12.87
C SER A 116 11.20 -28.60 13.15
N HIS A 117 10.66 -29.73 12.69
CA HIS A 117 11.26 -31.06 12.80
C HIS A 117 11.42 -31.67 11.40
N PRO A 118 12.52 -32.39 11.12
CA PRO A 118 12.72 -33.04 9.83
C PRO A 118 11.58 -34.00 9.50
N LEU A 119 11.02 -33.88 8.29
CA LEU A 119 10.08 -34.86 7.76
C LEU A 119 10.83 -36.12 7.34
N LEU A 120 10.21 -37.29 7.52
CA LEU A 120 10.74 -38.56 6.99
C LEU A 120 10.95 -38.52 5.48
N LYS A 121 10.04 -37.87 4.76
CA LYS A 121 10.14 -37.60 3.34
C LYS A 121 9.79 -36.13 3.09
N PRO A 122 10.77 -35.23 2.87
CA PRO A 122 10.48 -33.84 2.54
C PRO A 122 9.79 -33.75 1.18
N PRO A 123 8.88 -32.77 0.98
CA PRO A 123 8.26 -32.56 -0.32
C PRO A 123 9.30 -32.06 -1.33
N GLU A 124 9.18 -32.54 -2.56
CA GLU A 124 10.04 -32.11 -3.67
C GLU A 124 9.45 -30.88 -4.36
N ILE A 125 10.31 -29.94 -4.72
CA ILE A 125 9.90 -28.71 -5.43
C ILE A 125 9.23 -29.00 -6.79
N THR A 126 9.63 -30.09 -7.45
CA THR A 126 9.01 -30.59 -8.70
C THR A 126 7.53 -30.95 -8.51
N ASN A 127 7.10 -31.20 -7.27
CA ASN A 127 5.72 -31.45 -6.90
C ASN A 127 4.98 -30.19 -6.44
N ALA A 128 5.54 -28.99 -6.60
CA ALA A 128 4.84 -27.74 -6.28
C ALA A 128 3.52 -27.59 -7.06
N GLY A 129 2.60 -26.81 -6.52
CA GLY A 129 1.34 -26.49 -7.16
C GLY A 129 1.55 -25.67 -8.44
N ARG A 130 0.57 -25.69 -9.35
CA ARG A 130 0.66 -24.95 -10.61
C ARG A 130 0.66 -23.44 -10.34
N HIS A 131 1.65 -22.73 -10.88
CA HIS A 131 1.67 -21.27 -10.84
C HIS A 131 0.54 -20.68 -11.68
N LEU A 132 -0.14 -19.69 -11.12
CA LEU A 132 -1.07 -18.81 -11.82
C LEU A 132 -0.49 -17.40 -11.80
N SER A 133 -0.45 -16.74 -12.95
CA SER A 133 -0.21 -15.31 -13.02
C SER A 133 -1.24 -14.53 -12.19
N ALA A 134 -0.94 -13.27 -11.86
CA ALA A 134 -1.87 -12.41 -11.14
C ALA A 134 -3.24 -12.34 -11.83
N LEU A 135 -3.25 -12.27 -13.17
CA LEU A 135 -4.46 -12.22 -13.97
C LEU A 135 -5.26 -13.53 -13.90
N GLU A 136 -4.60 -14.68 -14.10
CA GLU A 136 -5.26 -15.99 -14.01
C GLU A 136 -5.83 -16.22 -12.61
N PHE A 137 -5.08 -15.88 -11.57
CA PHE A 137 -5.53 -15.98 -10.18
C PHE A 137 -6.77 -15.11 -9.93
N HIS A 138 -6.78 -13.88 -10.45
CA HIS A 138 -7.93 -12.99 -10.37
C HIS A 138 -9.15 -13.58 -11.09
N SER A 139 -8.97 -14.08 -12.31
CA SER A 139 -10.05 -14.68 -13.11
C SER A 139 -10.67 -15.90 -12.44
N VAL A 140 -9.85 -16.75 -11.80
CA VAL A 140 -10.37 -17.90 -11.04
C VAL A 140 -11.28 -17.44 -9.89
N LEU A 141 -10.85 -16.43 -9.12
CA LEU A 141 -11.67 -15.88 -8.03
C LEU A 141 -12.96 -15.22 -8.55
N GLN A 142 -12.86 -14.46 -9.63
CA GLN A 142 -14.01 -13.79 -10.23
C GLN A 142 -15.03 -14.77 -10.81
N ASN A 143 -14.58 -15.87 -11.40
CA ASN A 143 -15.48 -16.91 -11.90
C ASN A 143 -16.20 -17.61 -10.74
N ALA A 144 -15.50 -17.85 -9.63
CA ALA A 144 -16.09 -18.45 -8.44
C ALA A 144 -17.14 -17.56 -7.76
N GLU A 145 -17.06 -16.22 -7.90
CA GLU A 145 -18.13 -15.31 -7.43
C GLU A 145 -19.47 -15.58 -8.12
N LYS A 146 -19.44 -15.96 -9.41
CA LYS A 146 -20.62 -16.14 -10.26
C LYS A 146 -21.30 -17.49 -10.10
N GLU A 147 -20.64 -18.43 -9.42
CA GLU A 147 -21.14 -19.79 -9.23
C GLU A 147 -21.88 -19.94 -7.90
N ILE A 148 -22.74 -20.96 -7.81
CA ILE A 148 -23.51 -21.26 -6.60
C ILE A 148 -22.55 -21.65 -5.46
N PRO A 149 -22.74 -21.16 -4.21
CA PRO A 149 -21.92 -21.53 -3.08
C PRO A 149 -21.84 -23.06 -2.91
N GLY A 150 -20.63 -23.61 -2.93
CA GLY A 150 -20.40 -25.06 -2.84
C GLY A 150 -19.38 -25.59 -3.85
N ASN A 151 -19.00 -24.79 -4.85
CA ASN A 151 -17.91 -25.17 -5.73
C ASN A 151 -16.62 -25.22 -4.91
N GLY A 152 -15.95 -26.36 -4.89
CA GLY A 152 -14.91 -26.73 -3.92
C GLY A 152 -13.62 -25.92 -3.98
N LEU A 153 -13.66 -24.61 -4.22
CA LEU A 153 -12.53 -23.69 -4.26
C LEU A 153 -12.28 -23.11 -2.86
N VAL A 154 -11.01 -23.11 -2.44
CA VAL A 154 -10.58 -22.46 -1.20
C VAL A 154 -9.32 -21.62 -1.43
N LEU A 155 -9.27 -20.48 -0.76
CA LEU A 155 -8.07 -19.67 -0.66
C LEU A 155 -7.31 -20.08 0.60
N LEU A 156 -6.00 -20.27 0.52
CA LEU A 156 -5.14 -20.58 1.66
C LEU A 156 -4.05 -19.52 1.81
N ASP A 157 -4.12 -18.75 2.90
CA ASP A 157 -3.09 -17.78 3.26
C ASP A 157 -1.90 -18.52 3.90
N ALA A 158 -0.79 -18.63 3.18
CA ALA A 158 0.41 -19.33 3.66
C ALA A 158 1.32 -18.42 4.51
N ARG A 159 0.78 -17.30 5.02
CA ARG A 159 1.53 -16.31 5.79
C ARG A 159 1.36 -16.47 7.30
N ASN A 160 2.19 -15.75 8.05
CA ASN A 160 2.05 -15.66 9.50
C ASN A 160 0.86 -14.77 9.85
N LEU A 161 0.27 -15.02 11.02
CA LEU A 161 -0.90 -14.33 11.52
C LEU A 161 -0.82 -12.80 11.45
N TYR A 162 0.32 -12.22 11.85
CA TYR A 162 0.49 -10.75 11.82
C TYR A 162 0.46 -10.17 10.40
N GLU A 163 0.78 -10.96 9.37
CA GLU A 163 0.71 -10.53 7.98
C GLU A 163 -0.75 -10.54 7.49
N THR A 164 -1.50 -11.57 7.86
CA THR A 164 -2.92 -11.75 7.50
C THR A 164 -3.82 -10.70 8.16
N ARG A 165 -3.48 -10.22 9.37
CA ARG A 165 -4.30 -9.25 10.13
C ARG A 165 -4.33 -7.85 9.50
N ILE A 166 -3.34 -7.48 8.69
CA ILE A 166 -3.31 -6.16 8.03
C ILE A 166 -3.75 -6.18 6.59
N GLY A 167 -3.85 -7.36 5.97
CA GLY A 167 -4.45 -7.51 4.65
C GLY A 167 -4.46 -8.95 4.20
N LYS A 168 -5.48 -9.34 3.43
CA LYS A 168 -5.67 -10.71 2.92
C LYS A 168 -6.57 -10.70 1.69
N PHE A 169 -6.56 -11.80 0.93
CA PHE A 169 -7.55 -11.98 -0.12
C PHE A 169 -8.95 -12.16 0.48
N HIS A 170 -9.93 -11.56 -0.18
CA HIS A 170 -11.34 -11.69 0.10
C HIS A 170 -12.09 -11.68 -1.22
N ALA A 171 -12.69 -12.83 -1.56
CA ALA A 171 -13.59 -12.99 -2.68
C ALA A 171 -14.95 -13.51 -2.16
N PRO A 172 -16.07 -12.91 -2.56
CA PRO A 172 -17.41 -13.46 -2.35
C PRO A 172 -17.48 -14.94 -2.75
N ASN A 173 -18.22 -15.75 -1.98
CA ASN A 173 -18.42 -17.18 -2.21
C ASN A 173 -17.17 -18.08 -2.13
N VAL A 174 -15.96 -17.52 -1.93
CA VAL A 174 -14.72 -18.30 -1.75
C VAL A 174 -14.25 -18.21 -0.31
N GLN A 175 -14.20 -19.36 0.36
CA GLN A 175 -13.68 -19.42 1.72
C GLN A 175 -12.17 -19.15 1.71
N THR A 176 -11.75 -18.14 2.48
CA THR A 176 -10.33 -17.90 2.78
C THR A 176 -9.96 -18.55 4.10
N LEU A 177 -9.15 -19.60 4.03
CA LEU A 177 -8.57 -20.30 5.14
C LEU A 177 -7.39 -19.48 5.70
N ASP A 178 -7.52 -19.08 6.95
CA ASP A 178 -6.48 -18.41 7.75
C ASP A 178 -5.93 -19.42 8.77
N PRO A 179 -4.73 -19.99 8.53
CA PRO A 179 -4.11 -20.94 9.44
C PRO A 179 -3.78 -20.40 10.83
N GLN A 180 -3.73 -19.07 10.97
CA GLN A 180 -3.35 -18.37 12.20
C GLN A 180 -2.02 -18.87 12.80
N VAL A 181 -1.06 -19.17 11.93
CA VAL A 181 0.27 -19.66 12.35
C VAL A 181 1.17 -18.51 12.82
N ARG A 182 2.02 -18.77 13.82
CA ARG A 182 2.98 -17.77 14.33
C ARG A 182 4.16 -17.62 13.39
N GLN A 183 4.57 -18.74 12.81
CA GLN A 183 5.69 -18.90 11.91
C GLN A 183 5.33 -19.92 10.83
N TYR A 184 5.95 -19.78 9.66
CA TYR A 184 5.67 -20.65 8.51
C TYR A 184 5.90 -22.13 8.81
N SER A 185 6.82 -22.46 9.72
CA SER A 185 7.12 -23.84 10.10
C SER A 185 5.99 -24.55 10.88
N ASP A 186 4.96 -23.81 11.29
CA ASP A 186 3.75 -24.37 11.92
C ASP A 186 2.67 -24.72 10.87
N LEU A 187 2.80 -24.25 9.62
CA LEU A 187 1.80 -24.44 8.56
C LEU A 187 1.55 -25.92 8.22
N PRO A 188 2.56 -26.80 8.12
CA PRO A 188 2.33 -28.23 7.87
C PRO A 188 1.46 -28.90 8.93
N SER A 189 1.69 -28.59 10.22
CA SER A 189 0.85 -29.13 11.30
C SER A 189 -0.59 -28.65 11.20
N TRP A 190 -0.80 -27.41 10.77
CA TRP A 190 -2.15 -26.90 10.49
C TRP A 190 -2.79 -27.64 9.29
N ILE A 191 -2.05 -27.85 8.20
CA ILE A 191 -2.52 -28.61 7.03
C ILE A 191 -2.97 -30.02 7.43
N ASP A 192 -2.17 -30.70 8.25
CA ASP A 192 -2.47 -32.06 8.74
C ASP A 192 -3.74 -32.10 9.59
N GLY A 193 -3.88 -31.13 10.50
CA GLY A 193 -5.06 -31.01 11.37
C GLY A 193 -6.33 -30.55 10.65
N ASN A 194 -6.24 -30.03 9.43
CA ASN A 194 -7.35 -29.44 8.67
C ASN A 194 -7.53 -30.07 7.29
N HIS A 195 -7.09 -31.32 7.12
CA HIS A 195 -7.10 -32.02 5.83
C HIS A 195 -8.49 -32.07 5.18
N ASP A 196 -9.58 -32.19 5.97
CA ASP A 196 -10.96 -32.18 5.45
C ASP A 196 -11.36 -30.86 4.79
N GLN A 197 -10.73 -29.74 5.17
CA GLN A 197 -10.96 -28.44 4.54
C GLN A 197 -10.25 -28.30 3.20
N LEU A 198 -9.35 -29.22 2.86
CA LEU A 198 -8.46 -29.16 1.70
C LEU A 198 -8.69 -30.31 0.72
N LYS A 199 -9.02 -31.51 1.22
CA LYS A 199 -9.19 -32.71 0.40
C LYS A 199 -10.38 -32.58 -0.55
N GLY A 200 -10.16 -32.93 -1.82
CA GLY A 200 -11.13 -32.85 -2.90
C GLY A 200 -11.40 -31.42 -3.40
N LYS A 201 -10.69 -30.43 -2.85
CA LYS A 201 -10.87 -29.01 -3.19
C LYS A 201 -9.83 -28.52 -4.17
N GLN A 202 -10.17 -27.45 -4.89
CA GLN A 202 -9.21 -26.62 -5.61
C GLN A 202 -8.63 -25.60 -4.63
N ILE A 203 -7.32 -25.65 -4.39
CA ILE A 203 -6.65 -24.85 -3.37
C ILE A 203 -5.85 -23.76 -4.07
N LEU A 204 -6.22 -22.49 -3.87
CA LEU A 204 -5.46 -21.32 -4.31
C LEU A 204 -4.63 -20.79 -3.15
N MET A 205 -3.31 -20.90 -3.27
CA MET A 205 -2.37 -20.46 -2.26
C MET A 205 -1.74 -19.11 -2.63
N TYR A 206 -1.48 -18.30 -1.61
CA TYR A 206 -0.71 -17.07 -1.77
C TYR A 206 0.14 -16.79 -0.53
N CYS A 207 1.20 -16.01 -0.75
CA CYS A 207 1.98 -15.39 0.29
C CYS A 207 2.55 -14.06 -0.23
N THR A 208 3.37 -13.35 0.54
CA THR A 208 3.90 -12.02 0.17
C THR A 208 4.57 -11.98 -1.20
N GLY A 209 5.52 -12.90 -1.46
CA GLY A 209 6.38 -12.86 -2.65
C GLY A 209 6.48 -14.17 -3.43
N GLY A 210 5.74 -15.21 -3.06
CA GLY A 210 5.67 -16.52 -3.74
C GLY A 210 6.40 -17.66 -3.03
N ILE A 211 7.60 -17.42 -2.49
CA ILE A 211 8.51 -18.48 -2.00
C ILE A 211 7.92 -19.50 -1.02
N ARG A 212 7.03 -19.08 -0.11
CA ARG A 212 6.38 -20.00 0.86
C ARG A 212 5.39 -20.95 0.22
N CYS A 213 4.74 -20.51 -0.86
CA CYS A 213 3.76 -21.32 -1.57
C CYS A 213 4.43 -22.48 -2.30
N GLU A 214 5.70 -22.35 -2.71
CA GLU A 214 6.43 -23.40 -3.42
C GLU A 214 6.47 -24.70 -2.61
N MET A 215 7.05 -24.66 -1.41
CA MET A 215 7.18 -25.84 -0.56
C MET A 215 5.86 -26.22 0.11
N ALA A 216 4.99 -25.25 0.43
CA ALA A 216 3.71 -25.54 1.07
C ALA A 216 2.74 -26.24 0.11
N SER A 217 2.69 -25.84 -1.16
CA SER A 217 1.88 -26.50 -2.18
C SER A 217 2.42 -27.90 -2.49
N ALA A 218 3.75 -28.05 -2.57
CA ALA A 218 4.38 -29.36 -2.71
C ALA A 218 4.07 -30.29 -1.52
N TYR A 219 4.03 -29.74 -0.30
CA TYR A 219 3.63 -30.47 0.90
C TYR A 219 2.18 -30.95 0.84
N ILE A 220 1.24 -30.08 0.43
CA ILE A 220 -0.16 -30.46 0.26
C ILE A 220 -0.30 -31.57 -0.79
N ARG A 221 0.31 -31.40 -1.97
CA ARG A 221 0.28 -32.43 -3.03
C ARG A 221 0.92 -33.74 -2.60
N SER A 222 1.90 -33.72 -1.70
CA SER A 222 2.53 -34.94 -1.18
C SER A 222 1.60 -35.82 -0.33
N LYS A 223 0.45 -35.29 0.12
CA LYS A 223 -0.58 -36.05 0.84
C LYS A 223 -1.33 -37.06 -0.04
N GLY A 224 -1.17 -37.00 -1.35
CA GLY A 224 -1.70 -37.99 -2.28
C GLY A 224 -3.15 -37.72 -2.69
N SER A 225 -3.96 -38.78 -2.79
CA SER A 225 -5.27 -38.72 -3.44
C SER A 225 -6.22 -37.70 -2.80
N GLY A 226 -6.74 -36.80 -3.63
CA GLY A 226 -7.61 -35.68 -3.24
C GLY A 226 -6.87 -34.37 -2.94
N PHE A 227 -5.55 -34.30 -3.10
CA PHE A 227 -4.75 -33.09 -2.89
C PHE A 227 -4.00 -32.63 -4.15
N GLU A 228 -4.42 -33.07 -5.33
CA GLU A 228 -3.75 -32.82 -6.60
C GLU A 228 -3.96 -31.37 -7.10
N ASN A 229 -5.12 -30.79 -6.81
CA ASN A 229 -5.58 -29.50 -7.34
C ASN A 229 -5.07 -28.31 -6.52
N VAL A 230 -3.76 -28.10 -6.52
CA VAL A 230 -3.13 -26.97 -5.83
C VAL A 230 -2.57 -25.97 -6.83
N PHE A 231 -2.97 -24.72 -6.69
CA PHE A 231 -2.56 -23.57 -7.48
C PHE A 231 -1.92 -22.53 -6.58
N GLN A 232 -0.96 -21.77 -7.10
CA GLN A 232 -0.26 -20.75 -6.33
C GLN A 232 -0.06 -19.47 -7.13
N LEU A 233 -0.20 -18.32 -6.47
CA LEU A 233 -0.01 -17.00 -7.07
C LEU A 233 1.47 -16.75 -7.38
N PHE A 234 1.81 -16.72 -8.67
CA PHE A 234 3.15 -16.40 -9.15
C PHE A 234 3.58 -15.01 -8.70
N GLY A 235 4.77 -14.91 -8.11
CA GLY A 235 5.29 -13.66 -7.54
C GLY A 235 4.54 -13.14 -6.32
N GLY A 236 3.54 -13.87 -5.81
CA GLY A 236 2.79 -13.57 -4.59
C GLY A 236 1.92 -12.31 -4.66
N ILE A 237 1.48 -11.86 -3.49
CA ILE A 237 0.67 -10.65 -3.32
C ILE A 237 1.36 -9.45 -3.98
N GLN A 238 2.69 -9.37 -3.94
CA GLN A 238 3.42 -8.26 -4.54
C GLN A 238 3.11 -8.10 -6.04
N ARG A 239 3.29 -9.15 -6.86
CA ARG A 239 2.97 -9.09 -8.30
C ARG A 239 1.48 -8.88 -8.55
N TYR A 240 0.62 -9.43 -7.70
CA TYR A 240 -0.82 -9.19 -7.80
C TYR A 240 -1.19 -7.72 -7.58
N MET A 241 -0.61 -7.05 -6.59
CA MET A 241 -0.89 -5.63 -6.33
C MET A 241 -0.29 -4.70 -7.38
N GLU A 242 0.82 -5.09 -8.01
CA GLU A 242 1.36 -4.39 -9.18
C GLU A 242 0.41 -4.48 -10.37
N GLN A 243 -0.18 -5.66 -10.62
CA GLN A 243 -1.18 -5.89 -11.67
C GLN A 243 -2.54 -5.24 -11.37
N PHE A 244 -2.94 -5.21 -10.10
CA PHE A 244 -4.20 -4.65 -9.60
C PHE A 244 -3.92 -3.57 -8.53
N PRO A 245 -3.54 -2.34 -8.92
CA PRO A 245 -3.17 -1.27 -7.98
C PRO A 245 -4.30 -0.81 -7.05
N ASP A 246 -5.55 -1.10 -7.37
CA ASP A 246 -6.71 -0.84 -6.51
C ASP A 246 -6.92 -1.90 -5.42
N GLY A 247 -6.10 -2.96 -5.43
CA GLY A 247 -6.14 -4.09 -4.53
C GLY A 247 -6.89 -5.31 -5.09
N GLY A 248 -7.73 -5.17 -6.11
CA GLY A 248 -8.57 -6.27 -6.61
C GLY A 248 -9.30 -7.02 -5.47
N PHE A 249 -9.09 -8.34 -5.41
CA PHE A 249 -9.58 -9.20 -4.32
C PHE A 249 -8.72 -9.14 -3.05
N PHE A 250 -7.52 -8.56 -3.10
CA PHE A 250 -6.70 -8.34 -1.92
C PHE A 250 -7.15 -7.07 -1.19
N LYS A 251 -7.52 -7.20 0.09
CA LYS A 251 -7.96 -6.08 0.95
C LYS A 251 -6.89 -5.77 2.00
N GLY A 252 -6.74 -4.49 2.34
CA GLY A 252 -5.75 -4.02 3.30
C GLY A 252 -4.33 -3.88 2.72
N LYS A 253 -3.32 -4.03 3.59
CA LYS A 253 -1.89 -3.87 3.27
C LYS A 253 -1.17 -5.21 3.24
N ASN A 254 -0.21 -5.35 2.33
CA ASN A 254 0.69 -6.49 2.24
C ASN A 254 1.91 -6.27 3.14
N PHE A 255 2.06 -7.08 4.20
CA PHE A 255 3.26 -7.05 5.04
C PHE A 255 4.52 -7.41 4.23
N VAL A 256 5.59 -6.61 4.36
CA VAL A 256 6.89 -6.86 3.72
C VAL A 256 8.00 -6.93 4.75
N PHE A 257 9.00 -7.77 4.47
CA PHE A 257 10.10 -8.08 5.39
C PHE A 257 11.28 -7.11 5.26
N ASP A 258 10.96 -5.85 5.01
CA ASP A 258 11.91 -4.76 4.85
C ASP A 258 11.45 -3.51 5.63
N HIS A 259 12.20 -2.41 5.53
CA HIS A 259 11.95 -1.22 6.34
C HIS A 259 10.63 -0.53 6.00
N ARG A 260 9.98 -0.86 4.87
CA ARG A 260 8.65 -0.36 4.51
C ARG A 260 7.56 -0.97 5.37
N ILE A 261 7.82 -2.14 5.99
CA ILE A 261 6.93 -2.89 6.90
C ILE A 261 5.67 -3.44 6.23
N SER A 262 4.99 -2.64 5.43
CA SER A 262 3.86 -3.05 4.61
C SER A 262 3.74 -2.15 3.38
N VAL A 263 3.28 -2.72 2.27
CA VAL A 263 3.00 -2.01 1.02
C VAL A 263 1.56 -2.29 0.60
N GLY A 264 0.88 -1.33 -0.02
CA GLY A 264 -0.45 -1.58 -0.55
C GLY A 264 -1.39 -0.40 -0.56
N SER A 265 -2.57 -0.61 -1.15
CA SER A 265 -3.62 0.39 -1.26
C SER A 265 -4.03 0.88 0.14
N SER A 266 -4.05 2.21 0.32
CA SER A 266 -4.60 2.85 1.52
C SER A 266 -6.12 2.84 1.43
N ASP A 267 -6.70 1.62 1.41
CA ASP A 267 -8.14 1.44 1.48
C ASP A 267 -8.66 2.12 2.76
N ALA A 268 -9.80 2.81 2.67
CA ALA A 268 -10.38 3.48 3.83
C ALA A 268 -10.77 2.49 4.94
N ASN A 269 -11.02 1.24 4.54
CA ASN A 269 -11.37 0.14 5.43
C ASN A 269 -10.10 -0.56 5.93
N VAL A 270 -9.48 0.03 6.96
CA VAL A 270 -8.38 -0.59 7.70
C VAL A 270 -8.86 -1.90 8.31
N MET A 271 -8.29 -3.03 7.86
CA MET A 271 -8.67 -4.36 8.33
C MET A 271 -8.17 -4.68 9.73
N GLY A 272 -6.97 -4.19 10.06
CA GLY A 272 -6.34 -4.49 11.34
C GLY A 272 -7.00 -3.74 12.49
N THR A 273 -6.92 -4.32 13.68
CA THR A 273 -7.43 -3.72 14.92
C THR A 273 -6.33 -3.71 15.97
N CYS A 274 -6.31 -2.65 16.78
CA CYS A 274 -5.42 -2.55 17.91
C CYS A 274 -5.78 -3.61 18.96
N LEU A 275 -4.78 -4.33 19.44
CA LEU A 275 -4.88 -5.37 20.46
C LEU A 275 -5.51 -4.88 21.78
N ILE A 276 -5.41 -3.57 22.09
CA ILE A 276 -5.84 -3.00 23.37
C ILE A 276 -7.21 -2.29 23.27
N CYS A 277 -7.34 -1.29 22.40
CA CYS A 277 -8.59 -0.49 22.25
C CYS A 277 -9.60 -1.12 21.27
N GLY A 278 -9.20 -2.09 20.45
CA GLY A 278 -10.00 -2.58 19.31
C GLY A 278 -10.13 -1.61 18.13
N CYS A 279 -9.61 -0.40 18.26
CA CYS A 279 -9.68 0.63 17.22
C CYS A 279 -8.84 0.28 15.98
N SER A 280 -9.31 0.66 14.78
CA SER A 280 -8.68 0.30 13.51
C SER A 280 -7.22 0.76 13.44
N CYS A 281 -6.33 -0.18 13.14
CA CYS A 281 -4.88 0.03 13.08
C CYS A 281 -4.23 -1.06 12.21
N ASP A 282 -3.38 -0.69 11.27
CA ASP A 282 -2.63 -1.61 10.41
C ASP A 282 -1.13 -1.28 10.34
N ASP A 283 -0.65 -0.50 11.31
CA ASP A 283 0.73 -0.01 11.36
C ASP A 283 1.56 -0.77 12.40
N TYR A 284 2.60 -1.46 11.92
CA TYR A 284 3.58 -2.18 12.74
C TYR A 284 4.87 -1.38 12.99
N SER A 285 4.92 -0.08 12.67
CA SER A 285 6.11 0.77 12.84
C SER A 285 6.62 0.81 14.29
N SER A 286 5.74 0.67 15.28
CA SER A 286 6.13 0.59 16.70
C SER A 286 6.80 -0.73 17.08
N ARG A 287 6.73 -1.75 16.22
CA ARG A 287 7.31 -3.09 16.42
C ARG A 287 6.93 -3.71 17.76
N CYS A 288 5.70 -3.44 18.22
CA CYS A 288 5.17 -4.04 19.44
C CYS A 288 5.15 -5.57 19.30
N ARG A 289 5.57 -6.28 20.35
CA ARG A 289 5.69 -7.74 20.34
C ARG A 289 4.98 -8.35 21.54
N CYS A 290 4.39 -9.51 21.32
CA CYS A 290 3.86 -10.32 22.40
C CYS A 290 4.98 -10.71 23.38
N THR A 291 4.74 -10.52 24.68
CA THR A 291 5.68 -10.84 25.76
C THR A 291 6.10 -12.30 25.76
N TYR A 292 5.19 -13.22 25.40
CA TYR A 292 5.44 -14.66 25.48
C TYR A 292 6.07 -15.26 24.22
N CYS A 293 5.54 -14.93 23.05
CA CYS A 293 5.95 -15.57 21.79
C CYS A 293 6.73 -14.65 20.86
N ARG A 294 6.90 -13.37 21.23
CA ARG A 294 7.62 -12.33 20.47
C ARG A 294 7.07 -12.02 19.07
N MET A 295 5.93 -12.62 18.69
CA MET A 295 5.17 -12.30 17.48
C MET A 295 4.76 -10.82 17.49
N LEU A 296 4.81 -10.17 16.32
CA LEU A 296 4.35 -8.80 16.16
C LEU A 296 2.86 -8.68 16.50
N VAL A 297 2.48 -7.57 17.14
CA VAL A 297 1.10 -7.25 17.52
C VAL A 297 0.77 -5.81 17.12
N LEU A 298 -0.49 -5.57 16.72
CA LEU A 298 -0.97 -4.24 16.34
C LEU A 298 -1.34 -3.44 17.59
N VAL A 299 -0.68 -2.31 17.78
CA VAL A 299 -0.97 -1.38 18.88
C VAL A 299 -1.00 0.04 18.32
N CYS A 300 -2.16 0.70 18.40
CA CYS A 300 -2.32 2.06 17.89
C CYS A 300 -1.47 3.06 18.67
N SER A 301 -1.17 4.21 18.08
CA SER A 301 -0.27 5.21 18.67
C SER A 301 -0.70 5.70 20.06
N THR A 302 -1.98 5.66 20.40
CA THR A 302 -2.49 6.04 21.72
C THR A 302 -2.35 4.95 22.79
N CYS A 303 -2.23 3.69 22.38
CA CYS A 303 -2.06 2.55 23.29
C CYS A 303 -0.60 2.12 23.42
N GLN A 304 0.31 2.71 22.63
CA GLN A 304 1.73 2.43 22.72
C GLN A 304 2.28 2.99 24.03
N ASN A 305 2.83 2.11 24.87
CA ASN A 305 3.53 2.46 26.11
C ASN A 305 4.76 1.54 26.25
N GLU A 306 5.92 2.11 26.57
CA GLU A 306 7.19 1.39 26.69
C GLU A 306 7.20 0.36 27.83
N ALA A 307 6.40 0.58 28.88
CA ALA A 307 6.28 -0.33 30.02
C ALA A 307 5.16 -1.37 29.88
N ALA A 308 4.38 -1.35 28.79
CA ALA A 308 3.24 -2.23 28.62
C ALA A 308 3.65 -3.65 28.17
N LEU A 309 3.04 -4.65 28.81
CA LEU A 309 3.13 -6.05 28.39
C LEU A 309 1.99 -6.35 27.41
N TYR A 310 2.34 -6.81 26.21
CA TYR A 310 1.36 -7.20 25.19
C TYR A 310 1.22 -8.72 25.12
N VAL A 311 0.00 -9.22 25.02
CA VAL A 311 -0.26 -10.66 24.85
C VAL A 311 -1.11 -10.85 23.61
N CYS A 312 -0.55 -11.48 22.57
CA CYS A 312 -1.28 -11.71 21.33
C CYS A 312 -2.47 -12.67 21.53
N GLU A 313 -3.45 -12.61 20.63
CA GLU A 313 -4.65 -13.44 20.60
C GLU A 313 -4.38 -14.95 20.78
N LEU A 314 -3.38 -15.50 20.09
CA LEU A 314 -3.04 -16.92 20.23
C LEU A 314 -2.50 -17.30 21.62
N CYS A 315 -1.86 -16.36 22.34
CA CYS A 315 -1.39 -16.62 23.70
C CYS A 315 -2.52 -16.44 24.71
N GLN A 316 -3.43 -15.49 24.48
CA GLN A 316 -4.64 -15.31 25.29
C GLN A 316 -5.53 -16.56 25.21
N ASN A 317 -5.73 -17.13 24.02
CA ASN A 317 -6.47 -18.38 23.82
C ASN A 317 -5.84 -19.60 24.51
N GLN A 318 -4.56 -19.52 24.85
CA GLN A 318 -3.82 -20.53 25.63
C GLN A 318 -3.81 -20.24 27.14
N GLY A 319 -4.67 -19.32 27.61
CA GLY A 319 -4.77 -18.96 29.03
C GLY A 319 -3.65 -18.06 29.55
N LYS A 320 -2.82 -17.46 28.68
CA LYS A 320 -1.79 -16.50 29.11
C LYS A 320 -2.42 -15.12 29.29
N ALA A 321 -2.25 -14.51 30.46
CA ALA A 321 -2.76 -13.17 30.78
C ALA A 321 -1.66 -12.26 31.34
N VAL A 322 -1.81 -10.95 31.14
CA VAL A 322 -0.98 -9.96 31.83
C VAL A 322 -1.39 -9.95 33.30
N ARG A 323 -0.56 -10.46 34.21
CA ARG A 323 -0.77 -10.23 35.65
C ARG A 323 -0.57 -8.74 35.91
N SER A 324 -1.64 -8.03 36.25
CA SER A 324 -1.54 -6.66 36.76
C SER A 324 -0.76 -6.72 38.08
N MET A 325 0.48 -6.20 38.10
CA MET A 325 1.13 -5.86 39.36
C MET A 325 0.38 -4.66 39.93
N LYS A 326 -0.52 -4.91 40.87
CA LYS A 326 -0.87 -3.87 41.84
C LYS A 326 0.39 -3.60 42.65
N LEU A 327 0.94 -2.39 42.55
CA LEU A 327 1.81 -1.83 43.58
C LEU A 327 1.01 -1.92 44.89
N THR A 328 1.37 -2.89 45.73
CA THR A 328 0.78 -3.03 47.06
C THR A 328 1.76 -2.36 48.00
N GLU A 329 1.38 -1.18 48.49
CA GLU A 329 2.01 -0.60 49.67
C GLU A 329 1.87 -1.61 50.81
N MET A 330 3.00 -1.89 51.47
CA MET A 330 3.00 -2.71 52.69
C MET A 330 2.52 -1.87 53.86
N GLY A 331 1.61 -2.44 54.66
CA GLY A 331 1.23 -1.91 55.97
C GLY A 331 0.01 -2.60 56.57
N GLU A 332 0.25 -3.75 57.23
CA GLU A 332 -0.40 -4.30 58.46
C GLU A 332 -1.95 -4.33 58.54
N SER A 333 -2.56 -5.52 58.46
CA SER A 333 -2.96 -6.43 59.56
C SER A 333 -4.19 -5.98 60.37
N GLU A 334 -5.34 -6.62 60.16
CA GLU A 334 -6.07 -7.43 61.16
C GLU A 334 -7.51 -7.81 60.72
N THR A 335 -7.75 -9.13 60.72
CA THR A 335 -8.96 -9.91 61.04
C THR A 335 -10.39 -9.30 61.01
N LEU A 336 -11.31 -9.93 60.24
CA LEU A 336 -12.54 -10.66 60.65
C LEU A 336 -13.60 -10.71 59.52
N LEU A 337 -14.21 -11.88 59.33
CA LEU A 337 -15.42 -12.18 58.52
C LEU A 337 -16.68 -12.11 59.42
N PRO A 338 -17.95 -12.28 58.94
CA PRO A 338 -18.58 -12.05 57.62
C PRO A 338 -19.95 -11.30 57.68
N ASP A 339 -20.60 -11.18 56.52
CA ASP A 339 -22.03 -10.97 56.22
C ASP A 339 -22.70 -9.60 56.41
N VAL A 340 -23.45 -9.18 55.37
CA VAL A 340 -24.92 -8.93 55.39
C VAL A 340 -25.38 -8.43 54.00
N GLU A 341 -26.39 -9.11 53.44
CA GLU A 341 -27.22 -8.69 52.31
C GLU A 341 -28.08 -7.46 52.69
N LEU A 342 -28.39 -6.55 51.75
CA LEU A 342 -29.77 -6.13 51.40
C LEU A 342 -29.84 -4.88 50.48
N ARG A 343 -30.48 -5.12 49.34
CA ARG A 343 -31.48 -4.32 48.58
C ARG A 343 -31.78 -2.84 48.86
N ASN A 344 -32.23 -2.23 47.75
CA ASN A 344 -33.11 -1.07 47.55
C ASN A 344 -32.48 0.31 47.80
N GLY A 345 -32.78 1.36 47.03
CA GLY A 345 -33.81 1.55 46.01
C GLY A 345 -33.73 2.97 45.43
N CYS A 346 -34.49 3.15 44.37
CA CYS A 346 -34.66 4.35 43.55
C CYS A 346 -35.04 5.62 44.35
N SER A 347 -34.63 6.79 43.87
CA SER A 347 -35.53 7.96 43.85
C SER A 347 -35.10 8.95 42.78
N ASP A 348 -35.99 9.12 41.82
CA ASP A 348 -36.13 10.31 41.00
C ASP A 348 -36.39 11.55 41.87
N THR A 349 -35.94 12.71 41.43
CA THR A 349 -36.66 13.97 41.65
C THR A 349 -36.35 14.95 40.54
N ILE A 350 -37.40 15.24 39.77
CA ILE A 350 -37.51 16.32 38.79
C ILE A 350 -37.92 17.59 39.53
N PHE A 351 -37.31 18.74 39.22
CA PHE A 351 -38.00 20.05 39.05
C PHE A 351 -37.04 21.12 38.48
N SER A 352 -37.09 21.30 37.15
CA SER A 352 -37.39 22.53 36.38
C SER A 352 -36.72 23.92 36.67
N PRO A 353 -36.78 24.91 35.75
CA PRO A 353 -35.59 25.46 35.10
C PRO A 353 -35.37 26.97 35.35
N GLN A 354 -34.12 27.44 35.17
CA GLN A 354 -33.86 28.88 35.01
C GLN A 354 -32.85 29.17 33.89
N MET A 355 -33.11 30.30 33.25
CA MET A 355 -32.65 30.70 31.93
C MET A 355 -31.26 31.35 31.91
N SER A 356 -30.58 31.12 30.79
CA SER A 356 -29.75 32.06 30.02
C SER A 356 -28.79 33.00 30.76
N GLN A 357 -27.49 32.70 30.64
CA GLN A 357 -26.52 33.70 30.20
C GLN A 357 -25.65 33.10 29.10
N GLY A 358 -25.71 33.73 27.93
CA GLY A 358 -24.99 33.32 26.73
C GLY A 358 -23.50 33.51 26.90
N HIS A 359 -22.77 32.40 26.90
CA HIS A 359 -21.42 32.37 26.39
C HIS A 359 -21.50 31.87 24.95
N ASP A 360 -21.43 32.81 24.01
CA ASP A 360 -21.21 32.51 22.60
C ASP A 360 -19.78 31.97 22.46
N VAL A 361 -19.63 30.66 22.69
CA VAL A 361 -18.42 29.92 22.34
C VAL A 361 -18.42 29.88 20.82
N ARG A 362 -17.80 30.89 20.22
CA ARG A 362 -17.48 30.96 18.79
C ARG A 362 -16.75 29.65 18.45
N SER A 363 -17.48 28.68 17.91
CA SER A 363 -16.87 27.48 17.36
C SER A 363 -15.95 27.95 16.26
N SER A 364 -14.64 27.73 16.42
CA SER A 364 -13.66 28.02 15.38
C SER A 364 -14.11 27.27 14.12
N LYS A 365 -14.63 28.01 13.14
CA LYS A 365 -15.15 27.44 11.90
C LYS A 365 -13.95 26.90 11.12
N LYS A 366 -13.91 25.58 10.93
CA LYS A 366 -12.91 24.96 10.07
C LYS A 366 -13.09 25.40 8.61
N LEU A 367 -11.98 25.44 7.88
CA LEU A 367 -11.98 25.70 6.44
C LEU A 367 -12.61 24.52 5.69
N ARG A 368 -13.51 24.78 4.74
CA ARG A 368 -14.03 23.76 3.82
C ARG A 368 -13.21 23.77 2.53
N ILE A 369 -12.46 22.71 2.28
CA ILE A 369 -11.53 22.63 1.15
C ILE A 369 -12.04 21.59 0.15
N LEU A 370 -12.28 22.00 -1.10
CA LEU A 370 -12.66 21.11 -2.19
C LEU A 370 -11.42 20.39 -2.74
N CYS A 371 -11.43 19.06 -2.80
CA CYS A 371 -10.30 18.22 -3.15
C CYS A 371 -10.45 17.59 -4.55
N LEU A 372 -9.55 17.93 -5.47
CA LEU A 372 -9.51 17.46 -6.86
C LEU A 372 -8.40 16.40 -7.03
N HIS A 373 -8.78 15.17 -7.39
CA HIS A 373 -7.86 14.04 -7.51
C HIS A 373 -7.01 14.08 -8.80
N GLY A 374 -5.97 13.26 -8.88
CA GLY A 374 -5.11 13.14 -10.08
C GLY A 374 -5.71 12.27 -11.19
N PHE A 375 -4.98 12.15 -12.31
CA PHE A 375 -5.38 11.33 -13.46
C PHE A 375 -5.59 9.85 -13.09
N ARG A 376 -6.63 9.21 -13.65
CA ARG A 376 -7.01 7.80 -13.37
C ARG A 376 -7.22 7.49 -11.89
N GLN A 377 -7.73 8.47 -11.14
CA GLN A 377 -8.15 8.33 -9.75
C GLN A 377 -9.66 8.56 -9.61
N ASN A 378 -10.14 8.53 -8.38
CA ASN A 378 -11.50 8.86 -7.99
C ASN A 378 -11.50 9.44 -6.57
N ALA A 379 -12.59 10.06 -6.16
CA ALA A 379 -12.78 10.71 -4.86
C ALA A 379 -12.43 9.79 -3.69
N SER A 380 -12.90 8.54 -3.74
CA SER A 380 -12.65 7.54 -2.68
C SER A 380 -11.17 7.21 -2.54
N SER A 381 -10.48 6.96 -3.65
CA SER A 381 -9.04 6.67 -3.67
C SER A 381 -8.21 7.86 -3.22
N PHE A 382 -8.59 9.09 -3.62
CA PHE A 382 -7.88 10.30 -3.22
C PHE A 382 -8.09 10.63 -1.74
N LYS A 383 -9.30 10.43 -1.22
CA LYS A 383 -9.59 10.49 0.22
C LYS A 383 -8.73 9.50 1.01
N GLY A 384 -8.54 8.28 0.50
CA GLY A 384 -7.64 7.29 1.09
C GLY A 384 -6.18 7.76 1.11
N ARG A 385 -5.65 8.22 -0.03
CA ARG A 385 -4.26 8.73 -0.16
C ARG A 385 -3.98 9.94 0.72
N THR A 386 -4.99 10.75 1.00
CA THR A 386 -4.89 11.97 1.82
C THR A 386 -5.37 11.78 3.26
N ALA A 387 -5.63 10.54 3.71
CA ALA A 387 -6.14 10.29 5.06
C ALA A 387 -5.19 10.78 6.17
N SER A 388 -3.88 10.64 5.99
CA SER A 388 -2.88 11.19 6.92
C SER A 388 -2.98 12.72 7.01
N LEU A 389 -3.11 13.39 5.85
CA LEU A 389 -3.30 14.84 5.77
C LEU A 389 -4.60 15.24 6.48
N ALA A 390 -5.72 14.60 6.14
CA ALA A 390 -7.02 14.85 6.76
C ALA A 390 -6.99 14.68 8.29
N LYS A 391 -6.29 13.65 8.79
CA LYS A 391 -6.10 13.43 10.23
C LYS A 391 -5.33 14.57 10.89
N LYS A 392 -4.26 15.06 10.25
CA LYS A 392 -3.42 16.14 10.77
C LYS A 392 -4.09 17.52 10.65
N LEU A 393 -4.95 17.72 9.66
CA LEU A 393 -5.72 18.94 9.44
C LEU A 393 -7.10 18.92 10.13
N LYS A 394 -7.48 17.83 10.82
CA LYS A 394 -8.84 17.63 11.37
C LYS A 394 -9.36 18.77 12.26
N LYS A 395 -8.47 19.54 12.88
CA LYS A 395 -8.84 20.69 13.73
C LYS A 395 -9.02 22.01 12.95
N ILE A 396 -8.48 22.10 11.74
CA ILE A 396 -8.39 23.35 10.95
C ILE A 396 -9.19 23.31 9.65
N ALA A 397 -9.36 22.13 9.04
CA ALA A 397 -10.04 21.99 7.76
C ALA A 397 -10.87 20.71 7.67
N ASP A 398 -11.98 20.79 6.94
CA ASP A 398 -12.75 19.67 6.44
C ASP A 398 -12.48 19.52 4.93
N LEU A 399 -12.06 18.33 4.51
CA LEU A 399 -11.70 18.02 3.12
C LEU A 399 -12.87 17.34 2.39
N ILE A 400 -13.34 17.93 1.29
CA ILE A 400 -14.49 17.49 0.51
C ILE A 400 -14.01 16.94 -0.84
N PHE A 401 -14.15 15.64 -1.05
CA PHE A 401 -13.66 14.95 -2.25
C PHE A 401 -14.78 14.78 -3.28
N ILE A 402 -14.46 14.98 -4.57
CA ILE A 402 -15.36 14.77 -5.70
C ILE A 402 -14.68 13.94 -6.80
N ASP A 403 -15.50 13.26 -7.60
CA ASP A 403 -15.03 12.59 -8.81
C ASP A 403 -14.97 13.61 -9.95
N ALA A 404 -13.95 13.52 -10.79
CA ALA A 404 -13.87 14.31 -12.02
C ALA A 404 -14.92 13.81 -13.06
N PRO A 405 -15.33 14.64 -14.04
CA PRO A 405 -16.47 14.28 -14.89
C PRO A 405 -16.15 13.28 -16.01
N HIS A 406 -14.88 13.12 -16.39
CA HIS A 406 -14.50 12.24 -17.49
C HIS A 406 -14.23 10.83 -16.99
N GLU A 407 -15.15 9.90 -17.21
CA GLU A 407 -14.95 8.48 -16.89
C GLU A 407 -13.99 7.82 -17.91
N LEU A 408 -12.99 7.09 -17.41
CA LEU A 408 -11.94 6.48 -18.21
C LEU A 408 -12.11 4.96 -18.31
N PRO A 409 -11.72 4.35 -19.44
CA PRO A 409 -11.73 2.90 -19.61
C PRO A 409 -10.72 2.23 -18.67
N TYR A 410 -11.02 0.99 -18.29
CA TYR A 410 -10.06 0.12 -17.61
C TYR A 410 -8.91 -0.22 -18.55
N ILE A 411 -7.69 -0.29 -18.01
CA ILE A 411 -6.51 -0.69 -18.78
C ILE A 411 -6.13 -2.10 -18.33
N TYR A 412 -5.90 -3.00 -19.29
CA TYR A 412 -5.24 -4.27 -19.03
C TYR A 412 -3.99 -4.40 -19.89
N GLN A 413 -2.96 -5.02 -19.34
CA GLN A 413 -1.78 -5.44 -20.11
C GLN A 413 -1.99 -6.87 -20.56
N HIS A 414 -1.76 -7.14 -21.85
CA HIS A 414 -1.55 -8.50 -22.32
C HIS A 414 -0.24 -9.01 -21.70
N PRO A 415 -0.10 -10.31 -21.38
CA PRO A 415 1.20 -10.87 -21.05
C PRO A 415 2.17 -10.50 -22.19
N LEU A 416 3.23 -9.77 -21.86
CA LEU A 416 4.29 -9.45 -22.81
C LEU A 416 4.78 -10.77 -23.40
N SER A 417 4.67 -10.93 -24.72
CA SER A 417 5.42 -11.96 -25.44
C SER A 417 6.90 -11.54 -25.47
N GLU A 418 7.59 -11.67 -24.34
CA GLU A 418 9.04 -11.60 -24.35
C GLU A 418 9.56 -12.88 -25.04
N HIS A 419 9.94 -12.72 -26.31
CA HIS A 419 10.91 -13.53 -27.05
C HIS A 419 10.93 -15.06 -26.77
N LEU A 420 9.84 -15.76 -27.09
CA LEU A 420 9.96 -17.17 -27.48
C LEU A 420 10.46 -17.23 -28.93
N VAL A 421 11.78 -17.27 -29.10
CA VAL A 421 12.39 -17.69 -30.35
C VAL A 421 12.11 -19.18 -30.52
N ASN A 422 11.30 -19.49 -31.54
CA ASN A 422 11.04 -20.81 -32.13
C ASN A 422 10.51 -21.91 -31.21
N CYS A 423 9.18 -22.08 -31.18
CA CYS A 423 8.56 -23.40 -31.26
C CYS A 423 7.05 -23.28 -31.64
N VAL A 424 6.75 -23.76 -32.84
CA VAL A 424 5.47 -24.21 -33.43
C VAL A 424 4.17 -23.53 -32.97
N SER A 425 3.56 -22.86 -33.94
CA SER A 425 2.26 -22.21 -33.99
C SER A 425 1.12 -22.98 -33.31
N SER A 426 0.45 -22.33 -32.35
CA SER A 426 -0.98 -22.52 -32.09
C SER A 426 -1.61 -21.17 -31.77
N PRO A 427 -2.66 -20.74 -32.49
CA PRO A 427 -3.31 -19.46 -32.24
C PRO A 427 -4.23 -19.61 -31.02
N PHE A 428 -3.76 -19.23 -29.83
CA PHE A 428 -4.68 -18.95 -28.73
C PHE A 428 -5.43 -17.65 -29.05
N PRO A 429 -6.78 -17.61 -28.97
CA PRO A 429 -7.52 -16.37 -29.13
C PRO A 429 -7.15 -15.38 -28.01
N PRO A 430 -7.16 -14.05 -28.27
CA PRO A 430 -6.90 -13.05 -27.25
C PRO A 430 -7.88 -13.22 -26.09
N SER A 431 -7.35 -13.17 -24.87
CA SER A 431 -8.13 -13.33 -23.64
C SER A 431 -9.21 -12.25 -23.57
N PRO A 432 -10.49 -12.58 -23.27
CA PRO A 432 -11.51 -11.57 -23.12
C PRO A 432 -11.17 -10.62 -21.95
N PRO A 433 -11.52 -9.33 -22.07
CA PRO A 433 -11.27 -8.38 -21.00
C PRO A 433 -12.07 -8.73 -19.73
N PRO A 434 -11.59 -8.39 -18.52
CA PRO A 434 -12.28 -8.72 -17.28
C PRO A 434 -13.69 -8.07 -17.20
N PRO A 435 -14.68 -8.70 -16.56
CA PRO A 435 -15.95 -8.06 -16.23
C PRO A 435 -15.76 -6.77 -15.42
N SER A 436 -16.40 -5.68 -15.84
CA SER A 436 -16.26 -4.32 -15.26
C SER A 436 -17.03 -4.09 -13.96
N GLU A 437 -17.92 -5.01 -13.57
CA GLU A 437 -18.90 -4.84 -12.49
C GLU A 437 -18.29 -4.64 -11.09
N ASN A 438 -17.06 -5.13 -10.85
CA ASN A 438 -16.36 -5.04 -9.56
C ASN A 438 -15.17 -4.05 -9.55
N CYS A 439 -14.87 -3.39 -10.68
CA CYS A 439 -13.77 -2.45 -10.77
C CYS A 439 -14.20 -1.06 -10.31
N LYS A 440 -13.34 -0.36 -9.56
CA LYS A 440 -13.61 1.04 -9.18
C LYS A 440 -13.40 1.95 -10.40
N LYS A 441 -14.46 2.65 -10.83
CA LYS A 441 -14.42 3.66 -11.91
C LYS A 441 -13.24 4.63 -11.73
N LYS A 442 -12.64 5.01 -12.85
CA LYS A 442 -11.50 5.94 -12.90
C LYS A 442 -11.93 7.19 -13.65
N PHE A 443 -11.45 8.34 -13.19
CA PHE A 443 -11.83 9.62 -13.75
C PHE A 443 -10.62 10.49 -14.09
N ALA A 444 -10.84 11.51 -14.91
CA ALA A 444 -9.90 12.57 -15.24
C ALA A 444 -10.58 13.94 -15.33
N TRP A 445 -9.77 14.99 -15.17
CA TRP A 445 -10.12 16.38 -15.42
C TRP A 445 -9.85 16.81 -16.87
N PHE A 446 -8.82 16.21 -17.49
CA PHE A 446 -8.46 16.47 -18.89
C PHE A 446 -8.27 15.17 -19.65
N MET A 447 -8.54 15.25 -20.95
CA MET A 447 -8.52 14.14 -21.89
C MET A 447 -7.51 14.39 -23.01
N ALA A 448 -7.07 13.32 -23.67
CA ALA A 448 -6.28 13.46 -24.88
C ALA A 448 -7.17 13.97 -26.05
N PRO A 449 -6.66 14.81 -26.96
CA PRO A 449 -7.43 15.44 -28.05
C PRO A 449 -8.21 14.50 -28.97
N ASN A 450 -7.85 13.21 -29.01
CA ASN A 450 -8.48 12.18 -29.85
C ASN A 450 -9.16 11.09 -29.01
N PHE A 451 -9.57 11.42 -27.78
CA PHE A 451 -10.31 10.47 -26.96
C PHE A 451 -11.75 10.36 -27.47
N ASP A 452 -12.01 9.35 -28.31
CA ASP A 452 -13.36 8.98 -28.70
C ASP A 452 -14.12 8.60 -27.43
N GLY A 453 -14.98 9.50 -26.95
CA GLY A 453 -15.83 9.35 -25.77
C GLY A 453 -16.90 8.26 -25.91
N GLY A 454 -16.53 7.09 -26.41
CA GLY A 454 -17.38 5.92 -26.50
C GLY A 454 -17.92 5.61 -25.12
N THR A 455 -19.24 5.72 -24.97
CA THR A 455 -20.03 5.38 -23.78
C THR A 455 -20.06 3.88 -23.52
N ARG A 456 -18.90 3.23 -23.53
CA ARG A 456 -18.75 1.83 -23.17
C ARG A 456 -17.61 1.67 -22.19
N THR A 457 -17.92 0.95 -21.13
CA THR A 457 -17.00 0.32 -20.17
C THR A 457 -16.14 -0.73 -20.88
N ASP A 458 -15.44 -0.34 -21.93
CA ASP A 458 -14.60 -1.22 -22.74
C ASP A 458 -13.17 -1.10 -22.21
N TRP A 459 -12.55 -2.26 -21.97
CA TRP A 459 -11.17 -2.33 -21.57
C TRP A 459 -10.26 -1.95 -22.74
N LYS A 460 -9.24 -1.13 -22.48
CA LYS A 460 -8.20 -0.80 -23.43
C LYS A 460 -6.95 -1.62 -23.13
N VAL A 461 -6.38 -2.29 -24.15
CA VAL A 461 -5.05 -2.89 -24.06
C VAL A 461 -4.04 -1.77 -23.88
N ALA A 462 -3.09 -1.92 -22.94
CA ALA A 462 -1.97 -0.98 -22.86
C ALA A 462 -1.08 -1.17 -24.10
N ASP A 463 -1.19 -0.25 -25.06
CA ASP A 463 -0.43 -0.27 -26.33
C ASP A 463 1.09 -0.07 -26.11
N SER A 464 1.51 0.38 -24.92
CA SER A 464 2.90 0.67 -24.56
C SER A 464 3.13 0.67 -23.03
N PRO A 465 4.39 0.57 -22.54
CA PRO A 465 4.72 0.82 -21.14
C PRO A 465 4.27 2.23 -20.69
N PHE A 466 3.97 2.37 -19.40
CA PHE A 466 3.50 3.63 -18.79
C PHE A 466 4.40 4.81 -19.18
N ASP A 467 3.84 5.78 -19.89
CA ASP A 467 4.52 7.02 -20.26
C ASP A 467 4.43 8.02 -19.09
N PRO A 468 5.54 8.32 -18.38
CA PRO A 468 5.53 9.30 -17.30
C PRO A 468 5.22 10.72 -17.78
N LEU A 469 5.35 11.03 -19.08
CA LEU A 469 5.04 12.35 -19.64
C LEU A 469 3.64 12.43 -20.27
N GLN A 470 2.78 11.41 -20.08
CA GLN A 470 1.43 11.38 -20.64
C GLN A 470 0.57 12.62 -20.30
N TYR A 471 0.86 13.31 -19.20
CA TYR A 471 0.14 14.52 -18.78
C TYR A 471 0.26 15.67 -19.79
N GLN A 472 1.34 15.73 -20.56
CA GLN A 472 1.56 16.76 -21.58
C GLN A 472 0.57 16.64 -22.74
N GLN A 473 -0.03 15.45 -22.93
CA GLN A 473 -0.98 15.18 -24.00
C GLN A 473 -2.44 15.34 -23.55
N GLN A 474 -2.71 15.67 -22.28
CA GLN A 474 -4.05 15.77 -21.70
C GLN A 474 -4.52 17.22 -21.69
N THR A 475 -4.90 17.75 -22.85
CA THR A 475 -5.22 19.17 -23.04
C THR A 475 -6.70 19.46 -23.29
N ASP A 476 -7.54 18.44 -23.50
CA ASP A 476 -8.96 18.61 -23.85
C ASP A 476 -9.90 18.34 -22.66
N GLY A 477 -11.18 18.68 -22.79
CA GLY A 477 -12.22 18.41 -21.79
C GLY A 477 -12.34 19.46 -20.68
N TYR A 478 -11.66 20.60 -20.82
CA TYR A 478 -11.69 21.70 -19.85
C TYR A 478 -13.11 22.25 -19.60
N ASP A 479 -13.89 22.52 -20.65
CA ASP A 479 -15.23 23.11 -20.52
C ASP A 479 -16.19 22.23 -19.71
N ILE A 480 -16.12 20.92 -19.92
CA ILE A 480 -16.91 19.92 -19.18
C ILE A 480 -16.49 19.91 -17.71
N SER A 481 -15.18 19.93 -17.45
CA SER A 481 -14.61 20.01 -16.10
C SER A 481 -14.99 21.30 -15.37
N LEU A 482 -14.97 22.44 -16.05
CA LEU A 482 -15.39 23.72 -15.49
C LEU A 482 -16.88 23.74 -15.17
N ALA A 483 -17.74 23.31 -16.11
CA ALA A 483 -19.19 23.21 -15.88
C ALA A 483 -19.53 22.28 -14.70
N HIS A 484 -18.82 21.16 -14.59
CA HIS A 484 -18.93 20.24 -13.46
C HIS A 484 -18.56 20.92 -12.13
N LEU A 485 -17.45 21.65 -12.08
CA LEU A 485 -17.03 22.35 -10.86
C LEU A 485 -18.01 23.47 -10.47
N LYS A 486 -18.54 24.24 -11.43
CA LYS A 486 -19.60 25.23 -11.18
C LYS A 486 -20.83 24.60 -10.52
N ALA A 487 -21.27 23.44 -11.02
CA ALA A 487 -22.37 22.69 -10.42
C ALA A 487 -22.04 22.22 -8.99
N VAL A 488 -20.81 21.75 -8.74
CA VAL A 488 -20.36 21.36 -7.40
C VAL A 488 -20.33 22.54 -6.43
N PHE A 489 -19.83 23.72 -6.85
CA PHE A 489 -19.81 24.92 -6.02
C PHE A 489 -21.23 25.36 -5.66
N SER A 490 -22.16 25.34 -6.61
CA SER A 490 -23.57 25.64 -6.39
C SER A 490 -24.24 24.65 -5.40
N GLN A 491 -23.97 23.35 -5.52
CA GLN A 491 -24.65 22.31 -4.73
C GLN A 491 -24.02 22.04 -3.35
N LYS A 492 -22.69 22.13 -3.24
CA LYS A 492 -21.93 21.69 -2.06
C LYS A 492 -21.16 22.82 -1.37
N GLY A 493 -21.11 24.01 -1.97
CA GLY A 493 -20.47 25.19 -1.41
C GLY A 493 -21.16 25.71 -0.13
N PRO A 494 -20.67 26.82 0.45
CA PRO A 494 -19.46 27.54 0.06
C PRO A 494 -18.18 26.76 0.41
N PHE A 495 -17.12 26.96 -0.38
CA PHE A 495 -15.77 26.43 -0.13
C PHE A 495 -14.81 27.57 0.18
N ASP A 496 -13.91 27.35 1.12
CA ASP A 496 -12.87 28.32 1.48
C ASP A 496 -11.66 28.26 0.55
N GLY A 497 -11.37 27.08 0.00
CA GLY A 497 -10.24 26.86 -0.89
C GLY A 497 -10.34 25.58 -1.69
N ILE A 498 -9.44 25.41 -2.64
CA ILE A 498 -9.33 24.21 -3.50
C ILE A 498 -7.98 23.56 -3.27
N LEU A 499 -7.95 22.25 -3.07
CA LEU A 499 -6.74 21.43 -3.06
C LEU A 499 -6.76 20.51 -4.28
N GLY A 500 -5.79 20.69 -5.17
CA GLY A 500 -5.61 19.82 -6.33
C GLY A 500 -4.36 18.96 -6.19
N PHE A 501 -4.40 17.75 -6.74
CA PHE A 501 -3.26 16.85 -6.86
C PHE A 501 -3.03 16.46 -8.33
N SER A 502 -1.80 16.60 -8.83
CA SER A 502 -1.43 16.24 -10.21
C SER A 502 -2.34 16.94 -11.23
N GLN A 503 -3.07 16.18 -12.06
CA GLN A 503 -4.07 16.73 -12.98
C GLN A 503 -5.14 17.60 -12.28
N GLY A 504 -5.53 17.26 -11.05
CA GLY A 504 -6.44 18.08 -10.25
C GLY A 504 -5.82 19.41 -9.80
N ALA A 505 -4.49 19.47 -9.63
CA ALA A 505 -3.78 20.73 -9.36
C ALA A 505 -3.73 21.62 -10.61
N ALA A 506 -3.53 21.04 -11.78
CA ALA A 506 -3.65 21.77 -13.04
C ALA A 506 -5.06 22.37 -13.23
N MET A 507 -6.12 21.61 -12.92
CA MET A 507 -7.50 22.12 -12.96
C MET A 507 -7.74 23.23 -11.92
N ALA A 508 -7.28 23.05 -10.68
CA ALA A 508 -7.39 24.08 -9.65
C ALA A 508 -6.67 25.38 -10.05
N ALA A 509 -5.52 25.25 -10.71
CA ALA A 509 -4.78 26.40 -11.22
C ALA A 509 -5.56 27.16 -12.30
N LEU A 510 -6.14 26.47 -13.28
CA LEU A 510 -6.95 27.08 -14.34
C LEU A 510 -8.15 27.85 -13.79
N VAL A 511 -8.84 27.28 -12.80
CA VAL A 511 -9.95 27.96 -12.11
C VAL A 511 -9.46 29.22 -11.38
N SER A 512 -8.32 29.14 -10.70
CA SER A 512 -7.76 30.30 -9.99
C SER A 512 -7.21 31.40 -10.91
N ALA A 513 -6.70 31.05 -12.09
CA ALA A 513 -6.30 32.02 -13.11
C ALA A 513 -7.51 32.83 -13.62
N GLN A 514 -8.72 32.25 -13.53
CA GLN A 514 -9.97 32.86 -13.98
C GLN A 514 -10.86 33.35 -12.83
N GLN A 515 -10.31 33.52 -11.62
CA GLN A 515 -11.07 33.85 -10.42
C GLN A 515 -11.95 35.11 -10.60
N GLU A 516 -11.47 36.14 -11.29
CA GLU A 516 -12.27 37.35 -11.58
C GLU A 516 -13.43 37.08 -12.56
N LYS A 517 -13.24 36.21 -13.55
CA LYS A 517 -14.31 35.82 -14.51
C LYS A 517 -15.36 34.93 -13.85
N LEU A 518 -14.94 34.12 -12.87
CA LEU A 518 -15.78 33.15 -12.17
C LEU A 518 -16.40 33.69 -10.88
N LYS A 519 -16.17 34.97 -10.56
CA LYS A 519 -16.66 35.62 -9.35
C LYS A 519 -18.18 35.53 -9.24
N GLY A 520 -18.67 35.08 -8.08
CA GLY A 520 -20.10 34.85 -7.83
C GLY A 520 -20.64 33.50 -8.34
N GLU A 521 -19.91 32.79 -9.21
CA GLU A 521 -20.20 31.40 -9.57
C GLU A 521 -19.35 30.41 -8.75
N MET A 522 -18.07 30.75 -8.54
CA MET A 522 -17.10 29.94 -7.81
C MET A 522 -16.20 30.82 -6.94
N ASP A 523 -16.68 31.16 -5.74
CA ASP A 523 -15.90 31.95 -4.79
C ASP A 523 -15.07 31.04 -3.86
N PHE A 524 -13.77 31.28 -3.79
CA PHE A 524 -12.81 30.64 -2.88
C PHE A 524 -11.64 31.60 -2.60
N ARG A 525 -10.90 31.37 -1.52
CA ARG A 525 -9.87 32.32 -1.01
C ARG A 525 -8.44 31.89 -1.30
N PHE A 526 -8.19 30.61 -1.55
CA PHE A 526 -6.85 30.09 -1.79
C PHE A 526 -6.86 28.77 -2.58
N VAL A 527 -5.70 28.41 -3.13
CA VAL A 527 -5.45 27.10 -3.74
C VAL A 527 -4.24 26.40 -3.12
N ILE A 528 -4.30 25.07 -3.04
CA ILE A 528 -3.18 24.19 -2.69
C ILE A 528 -2.92 23.28 -3.89
N LEU A 529 -1.75 23.38 -4.49
CA LEU A 529 -1.40 22.75 -5.75
C LEU A 529 -0.27 21.75 -5.52
N CYS A 530 -0.62 20.46 -5.44
CA CYS A 530 0.34 19.39 -5.19
C CYS A 530 0.75 18.71 -6.51
N SER A 531 2.04 18.73 -6.86
CA SER A 531 2.59 18.23 -8.14
C SER A 531 1.80 18.73 -9.36
N GLY A 532 1.43 20.01 -9.38
CA GLY A 532 0.69 20.61 -10.50
C GLY A 532 1.58 20.90 -11.70
N PHE A 533 0.96 21.11 -12.86
CA PHE A 533 1.63 21.50 -14.10
C PHE A 533 0.76 22.47 -14.89
N VAL A 534 1.36 23.21 -15.81
CA VAL A 534 0.65 24.12 -16.72
C VAL A 534 -0.06 23.31 -17.80
N VAL A 535 -1.34 23.60 -18.02
CA VAL A 535 -2.11 23.08 -19.16
C VAL A 535 -2.27 24.22 -20.15
N HIS A 536 -1.75 24.05 -21.36
CA HIS A 536 -1.81 25.07 -22.41
C HIS A 536 -3.20 25.10 -23.06
N VAL A 537 -4.15 25.75 -22.40
CA VAL A 537 -5.44 26.15 -22.95
C VAL A 537 -5.50 27.67 -23.09
N LYS A 538 -6.36 28.20 -23.98
CA LYS A 538 -6.44 29.64 -24.28
C LYS A 538 -6.70 30.50 -23.04
N GLU A 539 -7.26 29.89 -22.00
CA GLU A 539 -7.61 30.51 -20.75
C GLU A 539 -6.41 30.72 -19.80
N MET A 540 -5.26 30.08 -20.07
CA MET A 540 -4.03 30.25 -19.30
C MET A 540 -3.25 31.52 -19.69
N ASP A 541 -3.64 32.23 -20.77
CA ASP A 541 -3.08 33.53 -21.20
C ASP A 541 -3.53 34.71 -20.30
N CYS A 542 -3.75 34.44 -19.02
CA CYS A 542 -4.02 35.45 -18.02
C CYS A 542 -2.66 35.90 -17.45
N GLY A 543 -2.47 37.21 -17.24
CA GLY A 543 -1.28 37.71 -16.54
C GLY A 543 -1.11 37.12 -15.14
N VAL A 544 -0.16 37.64 -14.36
CA VAL A 544 0.18 37.12 -13.02
C VAL A 544 -1.05 36.78 -12.16
N ILE A 545 -1.16 35.53 -11.72
CA ILE A 545 -2.28 35.01 -10.93
C ILE A 545 -2.16 35.52 -9.49
N LYS A 546 -3.19 36.22 -9.00
CA LYS A 546 -3.18 36.87 -7.68
C LYS A 546 -3.82 36.04 -6.55
N CYS A 547 -4.39 34.89 -6.87
CA CYS A 547 -4.98 33.99 -5.89
C CYS A 547 -3.90 33.45 -4.93
N PRO A 548 -4.07 33.57 -3.60
CA PRO A 548 -3.15 32.98 -2.65
C PRO A 548 -2.96 31.48 -2.89
N SER A 549 -1.71 31.04 -3.03
CA SER A 549 -1.38 29.67 -3.43
C SER A 549 -0.32 29.02 -2.57
N LEU A 550 -0.47 27.72 -2.34
CA LEU A 550 0.54 26.85 -1.75
C LEU A 550 0.92 25.78 -2.78
N HIS A 551 2.13 25.84 -3.29
CA HIS A 551 2.66 24.89 -4.25
C HIS A 551 3.51 23.85 -3.51
N ILE A 552 3.20 22.57 -3.72
CA ILE A 552 3.88 21.46 -3.03
C ILE A 552 4.34 20.48 -4.09
N PHE A 553 5.64 20.29 -4.27
CA PHE A 553 6.16 19.41 -5.30
C PHE A 553 7.57 18.90 -4.96
N GLY A 554 8.08 17.97 -5.77
CA GLY A 554 9.40 17.37 -5.59
C GLY A 554 10.53 18.39 -5.68
N ASP A 555 11.53 18.31 -4.80
CA ASP A 555 12.81 19.01 -5.01
C ASP A 555 13.64 18.31 -6.11
N ASP A 556 14.58 19.04 -6.73
CA ASP A 556 15.36 18.56 -7.89
C ASP A 556 16.42 17.50 -7.51
N ASP A 557 16.91 17.52 -6.27
CA ASP A 557 18.03 16.71 -5.81
C ASP A 557 17.60 15.33 -5.27
N HIS A 558 16.46 15.27 -4.57
CA HIS A 558 15.99 14.15 -3.76
C HIS A 558 14.51 13.82 -4.02
N GLY A 559 13.73 14.77 -4.52
CA GLY A 559 12.28 14.71 -4.69
C GLY A 559 11.77 14.29 -6.05
N LYS A 560 12.59 13.67 -6.92
CA LYS A 560 12.27 13.33 -8.32
C LYS A 560 10.87 12.71 -8.48
N ASP A 561 9.93 13.55 -8.88
CA ASP A 561 8.58 13.15 -9.23
C ASP A 561 8.61 12.47 -10.61
N ARG A 562 8.38 11.15 -10.61
CA ARG A 562 8.42 10.31 -11.81
C ARG A 562 7.17 10.44 -12.68
N GLN A 563 6.19 11.24 -12.28
CA GLN A 563 4.95 11.45 -13.04
C GLN A 563 4.84 12.88 -13.55
N ILE A 564 5.28 13.87 -12.79
CA ILE A 564 5.30 15.28 -13.19
C ILE A 564 6.72 15.78 -12.98
N ALA A 565 7.37 16.28 -14.03
CA ALA A 565 8.70 16.86 -13.88
C ALA A 565 8.63 18.06 -12.93
N ASN A 566 9.55 18.16 -11.96
CA ASN A 566 9.58 19.27 -11.00
C ASN A 566 9.58 20.64 -11.69
N GLN A 567 10.30 20.74 -12.82
CA GLN A 567 10.34 21.93 -13.66
C GLN A 567 8.94 22.38 -14.11
N ALA A 568 8.03 21.45 -14.43
CA ALA A 568 6.65 21.77 -14.80
C ALA A 568 5.85 22.35 -13.61
N SER A 569 6.12 21.91 -12.38
CA SER A 569 5.54 22.49 -11.17
C SER A 569 6.14 23.86 -10.83
N LYS A 570 7.43 24.06 -11.07
CA LYS A 570 8.11 25.36 -10.93
C LYS A 570 7.58 26.38 -11.93
N GLU A 571 7.37 25.96 -13.19
CA GLU A 571 6.73 26.77 -14.22
C GLU A 571 5.31 27.15 -13.83
N LEU A 572 4.53 26.23 -13.26
CA LEU A 572 3.20 26.57 -12.76
C LEU A 572 3.27 27.59 -11.61
N ALA A 573 4.22 27.43 -10.69
CA ALA A 573 4.41 28.34 -9.57
C ALA A 573 4.83 29.74 -10.00
N SER A 574 5.63 29.89 -11.06
CA SER A 574 6.08 31.19 -11.57
C SER A 574 4.96 32.03 -12.20
N LEU A 575 3.80 31.43 -12.51
CA LEU A 575 2.62 32.15 -12.97
C LEU A 575 1.88 32.89 -11.84
N TYR A 576 2.15 32.56 -10.57
CA TYR A 576 1.52 33.19 -9.41
C TYR A 576 2.35 34.36 -8.89
N ASP A 577 1.67 35.37 -8.35
CA ASP A 577 2.32 36.50 -7.71
C ASP A 577 3.16 36.04 -6.51
N GLY A 578 4.44 36.41 -6.50
CA GLY A 578 5.38 36.01 -5.45
C GLY A 578 5.04 36.54 -4.05
N GLY A 579 4.19 37.57 -3.93
CA GLY A 579 3.68 38.05 -2.66
C GLY A 579 2.54 37.20 -2.08
N CYS A 580 1.93 36.34 -2.90
CA CYS A 580 0.77 35.52 -2.55
C CYS A 580 1.03 34.01 -2.66
N SER A 581 2.19 33.59 -3.15
CA SER A 581 2.56 32.18 -3.33
C SER A 581 3.53 31.69 -2.24
N VAL A 582 3.34 30.45 -1.80
CA VAL A 582 4.25 29.71 -0.91
C VAL A 582 4.68 28.44 -1.63
N ILE A 583 5.97 28.15 -1.65
CA ILE A 583 6.53 26.96 -2.28
C ILE A 583 7.09 26.04 -1.19
N VAL A 584 6.68 24.78 -1.20
CA VAL A 584 7.18 23.70 -0.35
C VAL A 584 7.73 22.61 -1.24
N GLU A 585 9.05 22.56 -1.35
CA GLU A 585 9.74 21.49 -2.07
C GLU A 585 10.01 20.32 -1.11
N HIS A 586 9.88 19.08 -1.59
CA HIS A 586 10.07 17.90 -0.76
C HIS A 586 10.70 16.70 -1.49
N ASP A 587 11.40 15.88 -0.73
CA ASP A 587 12.12 14.67 -1.14
C ASP A 587 11.23 13.41 -1.31
N CYS A 588 9.92 13.57 -1.43
CA CYS A 588 8.97 12.44 -1.33
C CYS A 588 8.35 12.00 -2.68
N GLY A 589 8.74 12.60 -3.81
CA GLY A 589 8.23 12.26 -5.14
C GLY A 589 6.76 12.68 -5.34
N HIS A 590 5.99 11.90 -6.12
CA HIS A 590 4.60 12.22 -6.51
C HIS A 590 3.57 11.97 -5.38
N ILE A 591 3.72 12.63 -4.23
CA ILE A 591 2.83 12.49 -3.06
C ILE A 591 2.59 13.83 -2.37
N ILE A 592 1.56 13.90 -1.50
CA ILE A 592 1.41 15.03 -0.58
C ILE A 592 2.18 14.71 0.72
N PRO A 593 3.25 15.45 1.06
CA PRO A 593 4.02 15.19 2.25
C PRO A 593 3.22 15.51 3.51
N THR A 594 3.19 14.59 4.47
CA THR A 594 2.47 14.77 5.75
C THR A 594 3.38 14.73 6.97
N ARG A 595 4.70 14.68 6.77
CA ARG A 595 5.71 14.75 7.84
C ARG A 595 6.13 16.21 8.10
N SER A 596 6.67 16.45 9.28
CA SER A 596 7.38 17.71 9.57
C SER A 596 8.65 17.77 8.71
N PRO A 597 9.08 18.96 8.22
CA PRO A 597 8.45 20.27 8.43
C PRO A 597 7.25 20.57 7.51
N TYR A 598 7.10 19.83 6.40
CA TYR A 598 6.13 20.14 5.33
C TYR A 598 4.67 20.27 5.81
N ILE A 599 4.23 19.41 6.73
CA ILE A 599 2.86 19.49 7.27
C ILE A 599 2.63 20.75 8.10
N ASP A 600 3.67 21.26 8.74
CA ASP A 600 3.59 22.46 9.56
C ASP A 600 3.52 23.69 8.65
N GLU A 601 4.23 23.71 7.52
CA GLU A 601 4.08 24.73 6.47
C GLU A 601 2.67 24.74 5.85
N ILE A 602 2.07 23.57 5.61
CA ILE A 602 0.67 23.46 5.17
C ILE A 602 -0.29 24.07 6.20
N LYS A 603 -0.08 23.78 7.50
CA LYS A 603 -0.90 24.38 8.56
C LYS A 603 -0.70 25.88 8.64
N ASP A 604 0.54 26.36 8.54
CA ASP A 604 0.87 27.78 8.63
C ASP A 604 0.26 28.57 7.47
N PHE A 605 0.23 27.99 6.27
CA PHE A 605 -0.52 28.56 5.15
C PHE A 605 -2.02 28.63 5.44
N LEU A 606 -2.64 27.52 5.88
CA LEU A 606 -4.08 27.45 6.16
C LEU A 606 -4.52 28.35 7.32
N ASN A 607 -3.68 28.51 8.35
CA ASN A 607 -3.95 29.36 9.50
C ASN A 607 -4.07 30.85 9.12
N ARG A 608 -3.59 31.29 7.95
CA ARG A 608 -3.79 32.65 7.45
C ARG A 608 -5.25 32.96 7.09
N PHE A 609 -6.09 31.91 6.99
CA PHE A 609 -7.48 32.00 6.55
C PHE A 609 -8.51 31.63 7.62
N LEU A 610 -8.05 31.19 8.79
CA LEU A 610 -8.85 30.91 10.00
C LEU A 610 -8.91 32.15 10.89
#